data_AF-A0A502BJV0-F1
#
_entry.id   AF-A0A502BJV0-F1
#
_cell.length_a   1.000
_cell.length_b   1.000
_cell.length_c   1.000
_cell.angle_alpha   90.00
_cell.angle_beta   90.00
_cell.angle_gamma   90.00
#
_symmetry.space_group_name_H-M   'P 1'
#
loop_
_entity.id
_entity.type
_entity.pdbx_description
1 polymer ?
#
loop_
_entity_poly.entity_id
_entity_poly.type
_entity_poly.pdbx_seq_one_letter_code
_entity_poly.pdbx_strand_id
1 'polypeptide(L)'
;MKSPKSAGDYPGRQRDCKDAVSPGILNLLKQATLIGRSEEEADAVILGTSVPGVRDLINEAINAGWAPTEAATAIKLVSDELRRGFVGKELKN
;
A
#
# COMPACT_ATOMS: atom_id res chain seq x y z
N MET A 1 1.82 11.96 3.58
CA MET A 1 1.64 11.43 2.22
C MET A 1 1.80 12.55 1.18
N LYS A 2 2.26 12.27 -0.05
CA LYS A 2 2.29 13.26 -1.15
C LYS A 2 0.87 13.50 -1.69
N SER A 3 0.50 14.75 -1.94
CA SER A 3 -0.77 15.13 -2.58
C SER A 3 -0.75 14.90 -4.09
N PRO A 4 -1.93 14.74 -4.74
CA PRO A 4 -2.01 14.66 -6.19
C PRO A 4 -1.54 15.96 -6.84
N LYS A 5 -1.03 15.86 -8.08
CA LYS A 5 -0.58 17.03 -8.87
C LYS A 5 -1.74 17.93 -9.29
N SER A 6 -2.94 17.38 -9.40
CA SER A 6 -4.18 18.08 -9.71
C SER A 6 -5.36 17.36 -9.05
N ALA A 7 -6.39 18.12 -8.67
CA ALA A 7 -7.62 17.56 -8.11
C ALA A 7 -8.45 16.79 -9.16
N GLY A 8 -8.30 17.14 -10.43
CA GLY A 8 -8.94 16.45 -11.55
C GLY A 8 -8.21 15.17 -11.96
N ASP A 9 -8.78 14.44 -12.92
CA ASP A 9 -8.11 13.29 -13.50
C ASP A 9 -6.96 13.73 -14.43
N TYR A 10 -5.86 12.99 -14.41
CA TYR A 10 -4.69 13.30 -15.23
C TYR A 10 -3.88 12.04 -15.60
N PRO A 11 -3.18 12.02 -16.75
CA PRO A 11 -2.35 10.89 -17.14
C PRO A 11 -1.30 10.57 -16.05
N GLY A 12 -1.37 9.36 -15.50
CA GLY A 12 -0.46 8.91 -14.44
C GLY A 12 -0.92 9.20 -13.00
N ARG A 13 -2.13 9.73 -12.79
CA ARG A 13 -2.70 9.97 -11.45
C ARG A 13 -2.66 8.73 -10.55
N GLN A 14 -3.07 7.58 -11.10
CA GLN A 14 -3.00 6.30 -10.39
C GLN A 14 -1.57 5.89 -10.02
N ARG A 15 -0.57 6.14 -10.89
CA ARG A 15 0.84 5.85 -10.59
C ARG A 15 1.35 6.76 -9.48
N ASP A 16 1.02 8.05 -9.52
CA ASP A 16 1.41 8.98 -8.47
C ASP A 16 0.74 8.61 -7.13
N CYS A 17 -0.51 8.16 -7.14
CA CYS A 17 -1.19 7.65 -5.95
C CYS A 17 -0.47 6.41 -5.40
N LYS A 18 -0.08 5.48 -6.29
CA LYS A 18 0.73 4.31 -5.96
C LYS A 18 2.03 4.69 -5.26
N ASP A 19 2.77 5.63 -5.84
CA ASP A 19 4.04 6.12 -5.27
C ASP A 19 3.83 6.85 -3.94
N ALA A 20 2.68 7.50 -3.75
CA ALA A 20 2.33 8.20 -2.52
C ALA A 20 2.00 7.23 -1.37
N VAL A 21 1.27 6.14 -1.65
CA VAL A 21 0.88 5.14 -0.63
C VAL A 21 1.99 4.11 -0.35
N SER A 22 2.90 3.89 -1.30
CA SER A 22 3.95 2.84 -1.21
C SER A 22 4.80 2.91 0.07
N PRO A 23 5.32 4.08 0.49
CA PRO A 23 6.09 4.18 1.75
C PRO A 23 5.26 3.79 2.98
N GLY A 24 3.96 4.11 2.98
CA GLY A 24 3.05 3.76 4.07
C GLY A 24 2.85 2.26 4.17
N ILE A 25 2.67 1.57 3.04
CA ILE A 25 2.52 0.10 3.00
C ILE A 25 3.80 -0.59 3.47
N LEU A 26 4.97 -0.12 3.03
CA LEU A 26 6.25 -0.63 3.52
C LEU A 26 6.41 -0.45 5.04
N ASN A 27 5.92 0.67 5.58
CA ASN A 27 5.95 0.91 7.02
C ASN A 27 4.99 -0.02 7.76
N LEU A 28 3.80 -0.29 7.21
CA LEU A 28 2.85 -1.25 7.78
C LEU A 28 3.41 -2.67 7.77
N LEU A 29 4.11 -3.08 6.71
CA LEU A 29 4.81 -4.37 6.66
C LEU A 29 5.89 -4.46 7.72
N LYS A 30 6.75 -3.45 7.84
CA LYS A 30 7.79 -3.40 8.89
C LYS A 30 7.19 -3.45 10.29
N GLN A 31 6.07 -2.77 10.51
CA GLN A 31 5.39 -2.85 11.79
C GLN A 31 4.85 -4.26 12.03
N ALA A 32 4.19 -4.87 11.04
CA ALA A 32 3.67 -6.22 11.11
C ALA A 32 4.76 -7.29 11.37
N THR A 33 5.96 -7.13 10.82
CA THR A 33 7.09 -8.01 11.11
C THR A 33 7.68 -7.78 12.50
N LEU A 34 7.73 -6.53 12.97
CA LEU A 34 8.19 -6.21 14.33
C LEU A 34 7.28 -6.78 15.43
N ILE A 35 5.99 -6.98 15.16
CA ILE A 35 5.05 -7.66 16.08
C ILE A 35 5.20 -9.20 16.07
N GLY A 36 6.24 -9.73 15.40
CA GLY A 36 6.57 -11.15 15.41
C GLY A 36 5.75 -11.99 14.42
N ARG A 37 5.04 -11.37 13.47
CA ARG A 37 4.46 -12.08 12.33
C ARG A 37 5.54 -12.27 11.27
N SER A 38 5.53 -13.40 10.57
CA SER A 38 6.45 -13.57 9.44
C SER A 38 6.14 -12.55 8.35
N GLU A 39 7.10 -12.26 7.46
CA GLU A 39 6.87 -11.36 6.33
C GLU A 39 5.70 -11.86 5.45
N GLU A 40 5.52 -13.18 5.31
CA GLU A 40 4.38 -13.75 4.58
C GLU A 40 3.05 -13.54 5.30
N GLU A 41 3.04 -13.64 6.63
CA GLU A 41 1.85 -13.36 7.44
C GLU A 41 1.52 -11.86 7.44
N ALA A 42 2.53 -10.99 7.48
CA ALA A 42 2.35 -9.53 7.36
C ALA A 42 1.67 -9.16 6.03
N ASP A 43 2.09 -9.77 4.92
CA ASP A 43 1.51 -9.57 3.59
C ASP A 43 0.05 -10.03 3.50
N ALA A 44 -0.28 -11.19 4.07
CA ALA A 44 -1.64 -11.72 4.10
C ALA A 44 -2.60 -10.79 4.88
N VAL A 45 -2.09 -10.09 5.90
CA VAL A 45 -2.92 -9.21 6.74
C VAL A 45 -3.21 -7.89 6.02
N ILE A 46 -2.28 -7.35 5.21
CA ILE A 46 -2.51 -6.13 4.41
C ILE A 46 -3.59 -6.35 3.34
N LEU A 47 -3.60 -7.52 2.69
CA LEU A 47 -4.67 -7.91 1.75
C LEU A 47 -6.03 -8.12 2.44
N GLY A 48 -6.00 -8.47 3.72
CA GLY A 48 -7.16 -8.80 4.53
C GLY A 48 -7.84 -7.62 5.21
N THR A 49 -7.68 -6.35 4.80
CA THR A 49 -8.41 -5.17 5.35
C THR A 49 -8.43 -5.00 6.89
N SER A 50 -7.65 -5.79 7.63
CA SER A 50 -7.78 -5.96 9.08
C SER A 50 -6.51 -5.57 9.83
N VAL A 51 -5.49 -5.04 9.14
CA VAL A 51 -4.35 -4.38 9.82
C VAL A 51 -4.83 -3.00 10.31
N PRO A 52 -4.73 -2.71 11.62
CA PRO A 52 -4.76 -1.34 12.11
C PRO A 52 -3.69 -0.53 11.38
N GLY A 53 -4.10 0.40 10.52
CA GLY A 53 -3.17 1.22 9.73
C GLY A 53 -3.43 1.24 8.21
N VAL A 54 -4.04 0.21 7.61
CA VAL A 54 -4.46 0.32 6.18
C VAL A 54 -5.60 1.33 6.02
N ARG A 55 -6.56 1.30 6.95
CA ARG A 55 -7.64 2.29 6.99
C ARG A 55 -7.10 3.70 7.25
N ASP A 56 -6.09 3.82 8.11
CA ASP A 56 -5.44 5.10 8.38
C ASP A 56 -4.67 5.59 7.16
N LEU A 57 -4.00 4.70 6.42
CA LEU A 57 -3.33 5.04 5.17
C LEU A 57 -4.32 5.50 4.10
N ILE A 58 -5.51 4.90 4.01
CA ILE A 58 -6.59 5.37 3.14
C ILE A 58 -7.05 6.77 3.58
N ASN A 59 -7.26 6.98 4.89
CA ASN A 59 -7.66 8.29 5.42
C ASN A 59 -6.59 9.36 5.17
N GLU A 60 -5.30 9.03 5.33
CA GLU A 60 -4.18 9.90 4.99
C GLU A 60 -4.16 10.25 3.50
N ALA A 61 -4.47 9.29 2.63
CA ALA A 61 -4.57 9.53 1.20
C ALA A 61 -5.73 10.48 0.86
N ILE A 62 -6.89 10.26 1.47
CA ILE A 62 -8.06 11.14 1.32
C ILE A 62 -7.73 12.55 1.80
N ASN A 63 -7.11 12.68 2.98
CA ASN A 63 -6.69 13.96 3.54
C ASN A 63 -5.65 14.67 2.67
N ALA A 64 -4.80 13.91 1.96
CA ALA A 64 -3.86 14.47 0.99
C ALA A 64 -4.51 14.88 -0.34
N GLY A 65 -5.78 14.52 -0.59
CA GLY A 65 -6.55 14.88 -1.78
C GLY A 65 -6.78 13.72 -2.77
N TRP A 66 -6.39 12.49 -2.42
CA TRP A 66 -6.63 11.32 -3.25
C TRP A 66 -8.08 10.83 -3.14
N ALA A 67 -8.60 10.22 -4.21
CA ALA A 67 -9.91 9.61 -4.13
C ALA A 67 -9.85 8.33 -3.25
N PRO A 68 -10.88 8.05 -2.42
CA PRO A 68 -10.89 6.86 -1.56
C PRO A 68 -10.70 5.55 -2.34
N THR A 69 -11.38 5.42 -3.47
CA THR A 69 -11.32 4.24 -4.35
C THR A 69 -9.96 4.09 -5.02
N GLU A 70 -9.34 5.22 -5.38
CA GLU A 70 -8.01 5.25 -5.96
C GLU A 70 -6.96 4.84 -4.94
N ALA A 71 -7.02 5.38 -3.72
CA ALA A 71 -6.12 5.00 -2.63
C ALA A 71 -6.23 3.51 -2.30
N ALA A 72 -7.46 2.98 -2.19
CA ALA A 72 -7.67 1.55 -1.97
C ALA A 72 -7.11 0.68 -3.10
N THR A 73 -7.29 1.11 -4.35
CA THR A 73 -6.76 0.40 -5.53
C THR A 73 -5.23 0.44 -5.56
N ALA A 74 -4.65 1.62 -5.31
CA ALA A 74 -3.21 1.81 -5.24
C ALA A 74 -2.59 0.93 -4.16
N ILE A 75 -3.21 0.88 -2.98
CA ILE A 75 -2.77 0.01 -1.89
C ILE A 75 -2.78 -1.45 -2.32
N LYS A 76 -3.90 -1.92 -2.88
CA LYS A 76 -4.01 -3.30 -3.37
C LYS A 76 -2.93 -3.64 -4.40
N LEU A 77 -2.67 -2.75 -5.36
CA LEU A 77 -1.67 -2.96 -6.40
C LEU A 77 -0.26 -3.03 -5.83
N VAL A 78 0.12 -2.14 -4.91
CA VAL A 78 1.44 -2.18 -4.27
C VAL A 78 1.59 -3.46 -3.45
N SER A 79 0.57 -3.85 -2.69
CA SER A 79 0.59 -5.10 -1.92
C SER A 79 0.72 -6.32 -2.84
N ASP A 80 0.01 -6.35 -3.96
CA ASP A 80 0.13 -7.43 -4.95
C ASP A 80 1.52 -7.46 -5.62
N GLU A 81 2.11 -6.30 -5.94
CA GLU A 81 3.46 -6.18 -6.49
C GLU A 81 4.52 -6.66 -5.48
N LEU A 82 4.41 -6.28 -4.21
CA LEU A 82 5.30 -6.71 -3.14
C LEU A 82 5.23 -8.23 -2.95
N ARG A 83 4.01 -8.79 -2.89
CA ARG A 83 3.81 -10.25 -2.82
C ARG A 83 4.45 -10.98 -3.99
N ARG A 84 4.28 -10.49 -5.22
CA ARG A 84 4.92 -11.09 -6.41
C ARG A 84 6.44 -10.98 -6.35
N GLY A 85 6.97 -9.85 -5.87
CA GLY A 85 8.40 -9.65 -5.66
C GLY A 85 8.99 -10.56 -4.59
N PHE A 86 8.23 -10.85 -3.53
CA PHE A 86 8.61 -11.77 -2.45
C PHE A 86 8.57 -13.23 -2.89
N VAL A 87 7.44 -13.68 -3.47
CA VAL A 87 7.29 -15.03 -4.02
C VAL A 87 8.31 -15.31 -5.13
N GLY A 88 8.63 -14.31 -5.96
CA GLY A 88 9.67 -14.41 -6.97
C GLY A 88 11.10 -14.49 -6.43
N LYS A 89 11.34 -14.06 -5.18
CA LYS A 89 12.60 -14.24 -4.46
C LYS A 89 12.68 -15.61 -3.78
N GLU A 90 11.57 -16.10 -3.20
CA GLU A 90 11.54 -17.43 -2.58
C GLU A 90 11.72 -18.58 -3.58
N LEU A 91 11.19 -18.46 -4.80
CA LEU A 91 11.33 -19.49 -5.85
C LEU A 91 12.75 -19.60 -6.45
N LYS A 92 13.71 -18.76 -6.01
CA LYS A 92 15.10 -18.76 -6.50
C LYS A 92 16.13 -19.21 -5.46
N ASN A 93 15.70 -19.67 -4.29
CA ASN A 93 16.59 -20.28 -3.29
C ASN A 93 16.46 -21.80 -3.28
#